data_AF-A0A0R1K0Q2-F1
#
_entry.id   AF-A0A0R1K0Q2-F1
#
_cell.length_a   1.000
_cell.length_b   1.000
_cell.length_c   1.000
_cell.angle_alpha   90.00
_cell.angle_beta   90.00
_cell.angle_gamma   90.00
#
_symmetry.space_group_name_H-M   'P 1'
#
loop_
_entity.id
_entity.type
_entity.pdbx_description
1 polymer ?
#
loop_
_entity_poly.entity_id
_entity_poly.type
_entity_poly.pdbx_seq_one_letter_code
_entity_poly.pdbx_strand_id
1 'polypeptide(L)' 'MTVDEQKQSDGTTVSALKIGDDTIGTVKPVEDRFEAQLTDGDVYRVKTIDEGVELLLRDYHLHQG' A
#
# COMPACT_ATOMS: atom_id res chain seq x y z
N MET A 1 -4.51 1.41 12.79
CA MET A 1 -3.98 0.92 11.51
C MET A 1 -4.00 -0.58 11.53
N THR A 2 -4.51 -1.21 10.48
CA THR A 2 -4.49 -2.66 10.28
C THR A 2 -3.90 -2.97 8.92
N VAL A 3 -3.28 -4.15 8.80
CA VAL A 3 -2.78 -4.69 7.53
C VAL A 3 -3.62 -5.92 7.22
N ASP A 4 -4.21 -5.94 6.03
CA ASP A 4 -5.07 -7.01 5.53
C ASP A 4 -4.39 -7.67 4.33
N GLU A 5 -4.03 -8.95 4.44
CA GLU A 5 -3.40 -9.68 3.34
C GLU A 5 -4.46 -10.22 2.39
N GLN A 6 -4.46 -9.72 1.16
CA GLN A 6 -5.38 -10.15 0.12
C GLN A 6 -4.63 -10.89 -0.97
N LYS A 7 -5.16 -12.05 -1.37
CA LYS A 7 -4.64 -12.78 -2.51
C LYS A 7 -5.39 -12.35 -3.77
N GLN A 8 -4.68 -11.71 -4.70
CA GLN A 8 -5.25 -11.35 -5.99
C GLN A 8 -5.49 -12.60 -6.87
N SER A 9 -6.35 -12.44 -7.86
CA SER A 9 -6.70 -13.49 -8.83
C SER A 9 -5.50 -13.97 -9.66
N ASP A 10 -4.45 -13.16 -9.76
CA ASP A 10 -3.18 -13.50 -10.40
C ASP A 10 -2.24 -14.36 -9.51
N GLY A 11 -2.63 -14.59 -8.25
CA GLY A 11 -1.85 -15.33 -7.26
C GLY A 11 -0.92 -14.48 -6.40
N THR A 12 -0.83 -13.17 -6.64
CA THR A 12 -0.02 -12.22 -5.87
C THR A 12 -0.66 -11.93 -4.52
N THR A 13 0.12 -12.03 -3.45
CA THR A 13 -0.30 -11.54 -2.12
C THR A 13 -0.04 -10.05 -2.03
N VAL A 14 -1.09 -9.30 -1.74
CA VAL A 14 -1.09 -7.85 -1.61
C VAL A 14 -1.45 -7.49 -0.17
N SER A 15 -0.66 -6.65 0.46
CA SER A 15 -0.95 -6.12 1.80
C SER A 15 -1.72 -4.82 1.67
N ALA A 16 -3.01 -4.82 2.00
CA ALA A 16 -3.82 -3.62 2.07
C ALA A 16 -3.65 -2.93 3.42
N LEU A 17 -3.35 -1.63 3.41
CA LEU A 17 -3.24 -0.83 4.63
C LEU A 17 -4.55 -0.10 4.88
N LYS A 18 -5.03 -0.16 6.11
CA LYS A 18 -6.29 0.46 6.55
C LYS A 18 -6.13 1.33 7.78
N ILE A 19 -6.84 2.46 7.80
CA ILE A 19 -7.02 3.32 8.96
C ILE A 19 -8.53 3.40 9.23
N GLY A 20 -8.97 2.82 10.36
CA GLY A 20 -10.40 2.61 10.58
C GLY A 20 -10.96 1.66 9.51
N ASP A 21 -12.03 2.07 8.84
CA ASP A 21 -12.64 1.36 7.72
C ASP A 21 -12.07 1.77 6.35
N ASP A 22 -11.26 2.83 6.30
CA ASP A 22 -10.71 3.37 5.06
C ASP A 22 -9.43 2.63 4.66
N THR A 23 -9.40 2.13 3.41
CA THR A 23 -8.17 1.62 2.80
C THR A 23 -7.38 2.78 2.26
N ILE A 24 -6.13 2.93 2.73
CA ILE A 24 -5.25 4.06 2.37
C ILE A 24 -4.27 3.71 1.25
N GLY A 25 -4.25 2.45 0.84
CA GLY A 25 -3.44 1.95 -0.26
C GLY A 25 -3.05 0.49 -0.07
N THR A 26 -2.18 0.02 -0.96
CA THR A 26 -1.65 -1.35 -0.89
C THR A 26 -0.16 -1.39 -1.11
N VAL A 27 0.51 -2.40 -0.55
CA VAL A 27 1.91 -2.71 -0.82
C VAL A 27 2.00 -4.16 -1.28
N LYS A 28 2.72 -4.40 -2.37
CA LYS A 28 2.95 -5.76 -2.89
C LYS A 28 4.41 -5.96 -3.30
N PRO A 29 4.99 -7.16 -3.12
CA PRO A 29 6.30 -7.49 -3.65
C PRO A 29 6.26 -7.54 -5.18
N VAL A 30 7.26 -6.94 -5.84
CA VAL A 30 7.47 -6.98 -7.29
C VAL A 30 8.95 -7.16 -7.57
N GLU A 31 9.31 -8.34 -8.07
CA GLU A 31 10.69 -8.75 -8.35
C GLU A 31 11.60 -8.62 -7.12
N ASP A 32 12.55 -7.68 -7.14
CA ASP A 32 13.52 -7.37 -6.09
C ASP A 32 13.08 -6.21 -5.18
N ARG A 33 11.86 -5.70 -5.36
CA ARG A 33 11.33 -4.48 -4.74
C ARG A 33 9.88 -4.63 -4.31
N PHE A 34 9.28 -3.52 -3.90
CA PHE A 34 7.87 -3.42 -3.59
C PHE A 34 7.22 -2.30 -4.38
N GLU A 35 5.95 -2.47 -4.70
CA GLU A 35 5.09 -1.42 -5.24
C GLU A 35 4.10 -1.00 -4.18
N ALA A 36 4.10 0.28 -3.84
CA ALA A 36 3.07 0.94 -3.06
C ALA A 36 2.08 1.60 -4.01
N GLN A 37 0.81 1.21 -3.96
CA GLN A 37 -0.27 1.77 -4.76
C GLN A 37 -1.18 2.62 -3.86
N LEU A 38 -1.30 3.90 -4.20
CA LEU A 38 -2.21 4.86 -3.58
C LEU A 38 -3.67 4.62 -4.01
N THR A 39 -4.61 5.21 -3.28
CA THR A 39 -6.05 5.10 -3.58
C THR A 39 -6.48 5.87 -4.82
N ASP A 40 -5.70 6.87 -5.25
CA ASP A 40 -5.89 7.62 -6.50
C ASP A 40 -5.39 6.88 -7.75
N GLY A 41 -4.69 5.76 -7.56
CA GLY A 41 -4.15 4.91 -8.61
C GLY A 41 -2.66 5.08 -8.88
N ASP A 42 -1.99 6.06 -8.25
CA ASP A 42 -0.55 6.23 -8.37
C ASP A 42 0.22 5.03 -7.78
N VAL A 43 1.31 4.65 -8.44
CA VAL A 43 2.14 3.50 -8.04
C VAL A 43 3.60 3.93 -7.89
N TYR A 44 4.18 3.62 -6.74
CA TYR A 44 5.56 3.96 -6.39
C TYR A 44 6.37 2.69 -6.09
N ARG A 45 7.53 2.56 -6.74
CA ARG A 45 8.46 1.44 -6.49
C ARG A 45 9.44 1.80 -5.38
N VAL A 46 9.39 1.06 -4.29
CA VAL A 46 10.19 1.25 -3.08
C VAL A 46 11.06 0.02 -2.80
N LYS A 47 12.09 0.17 -1.97
CA LYS A 47 13.05 -0.90 -1.68
C LYS A 47 12.57 -1.82 -0.56
N THR A 48 11.80 -1.29 0.38
CA THR A 48 11.30 -2.05 1.53
C THR A 48 9.80 -1.85 1.71
N ILE A 49 9.16 -2.78 2.40
CA ILE A 49 7.75 -2.63 2.81
C ILE A 49 7.57 -1.35 3.64
N ASP A 50 8.50 -1.05 4.56
CA ASP A 50 8.41 0.12 5.44
C ASP A 50 8.36 1.42 4.65
N GLU A 51 9.19 1.58 3.61
CA GLU A 51 9.16 2.75 2.73
C GLU A 51 7.80 2.88 2.01
N GLY A 52 7.20 1.76 1.62
CA GLY A 52 5.87 1.74 1.00
C GLY A 52 4.79 2.18 1.99
N VAL A 53 4.82 1.63 3.20
CA VAL A 53 3.90 1.99 4.29
C VAL A 53 4.00 3.48 4.63
N GLU A 54 5.21 4.01 4.79
CA GLU A 54 5.43 5.44 5.07
C GLU A 54 4.87 6.34 3.96
N LEU A 55 5.01 5.93 2.70
CA LEU A 55 4.46 6.64 1.56
C LEU A 55 2.93 6.69 1.62
N LEU A 56 2.27 5.55 1.87
CA LEU A 56 0.80 5.48 1.99
C LEU A 56 0.28 6.36 3.15
N LEU A 57 0.97 6.33 4.29
CA LEU A 57 0.61 7.14 5.46
C LEU A 57 0.77 8.64 5.17
N ARG A 58 1.85 9.03 4.50
CA ARG A 58 2.08 10.42 4.10
C ARG A 58 0.97 10.92 3.18
N ASP A 59 0.60 10.13 2.17
CA ASP A 59 -0.45 10.50 1.24
C ASP A 59 -1.81 10.67 1.95
N TYR A 60 -2.18 9.72 2.80
CA TYR A 60 -3.41 9.81 3.59
C TYR A 60 -3.50 11.11 4.40
N HIS A 61 -2.41 11.53 5.06
CA HIS A 61 -2.38 12.78 5.82
C HIS A 61 -2.51 14.03 4.94
N LEU A 62 -2.09 13.99 3.67
CA LEU A 62 -2.24 15.12 2.75
C LEU A 62 -3.69 15.28 2.28
N HIS A 63 -4.44 14.19 2.17
CA HIS A 63 -5.83 14.18 1.73
C HIS A 63 -6.84 14.42 2.87
N GLN A 64 -6.46 14.24 4.13
CA GLN A 64 -7.30 14.47 5.33
C GLN A 64 -7.32 15.94 5.82
N GLY A 65 -6.93 16.89 4.96
CA GLY A 65 -6.93 18.33 5.26
C GLY A 65 -8.31 18.97 5.30
#